data_AF-A0A9D2I571-F1
#
_entry.id   AF-A0A9D2I571-F1
#
_cell.length_a   1.000
_cell.length_b   1.000
_cell.length_c   1.000
_cell.angle_alpha   90.00
_cell.angle_beta   90.00
_cell.angle_gamma   90.00
#
_symmetry.space_group_name_H-M   'P 1'
#
loop_
_entity.id
_entity.type
_entity.pdbx_description
1 polymer ?
#
loop_
_entity_poly.entity_id
_entity_poly.type
_entity_poly.pdbx_seq_one_letter_code
_entity_poly.pdbx_strand_id
1 'polypeptide(L)'
;MAKSELVQANEKIAENVVNGYKKIENRVVGGYKSIEESVVGGFTKMTDKFVDQFLTKEGESVADAKKRLTEEQAARENAGKHLHHAGE
;
A
#
# COMPACT_ATOMS: atom_id res chain seq x y z
N MET A 1 -24.61 46.54 14.18
CA MET A 1 -25.66 45.97 13.32
C MET A 1 -25.84 44.52 13.73
N ALA A 2 -26.98 44.16 14.31
CA ALA A 2 -27.26 42.76 14.65
C ALA A 2 -27.53 41.99 13.35
N LYS A 3 -26.81 40.89 13.09
CA LYS A 3 -27.18 39.96 12.02
C LYS A 3 -28.57 39.42 12.32
N SER A 4 -29.45 39.36 11.31
CA SER A 4 -30.78 38.77 11.50
C SER A 4 -30.64 37.30 11.90
N GLU A 5 -31.61 36.78 12.63
CA GLU A 5 -31.61 35.38 13.09
C GLU A 5 -31.51 34.39 11.92
N LEU A 6 -32.07 34.76 10.75
CA LEU A 6 -31.97 33.98 9.52
C LEU A 6 -30.52 33.85 9.01
N VAL A 7 -29.73 34.91 9.11
CA VAL A 7 -28.31 34.87 8.71
C VAL A 7 -27.53 33.95 9.64
N GLN A 8 -27.77 34.01 10.95
CA GLN A 8 -27.11 33.15 11.92
C GLN A 8 -27.48 31.67 11.74
N ALA A 9 -28.76 31.39 11.47
CA ALA A 9 -29.22 30.03 11.19
C ALA A 9 -28.54 29.47 9.93
N ASN A 10 -28.44 30.26 8.86
CA ASN A 10 -27.76 29.86 7.63
C ASN A 10 -26.26 29.63 7.82
N GLU A 11 -25.59 30.47 8.60
CA GLU A 11 -24.17 30.30 8.93
C GLU A 11 -23.93 28.97 9.68
N LYS A 12 -24.78 28.67 10.67
CA LYS A 12 -24.71 27.41 11.41
C LYS A 12 -24.96 26.19 10.53
N ILE A 13 -25.90 26.29 9.59
CA ILE A 13 -26.15 25.22 8.59
C ILE A 13 -24.91 25.01 7.72
N ALA A 14 -24.33 26.09 7.19
CA ALA A 14 -23.13 26.02 6.35
C ALA A 14 -21.94 25.39 7.10
N GLU A 15 -21.69 25.80 8.35
CA GLU A 15 -20.65 25.21 9.19
C GLU A 15 -20.86 23.71 9.42
N ASN A 16 -22.09 23.31 9.76
CA ASN A 16 -22.43 21.91 9.98
C ASN A 16 -22.24 21.06 8.72
N VAL A 17 -22.62 21.58 7.55
CA VAL A 17 -22.45 20.92 6.26
C VAL A 17 -20.97 20.72 5.96
N VAL A 18 -20.15 21.78 6.08
CA VAL A 18 -18.69 21.70 5.84
C VAL A 18 -18.04 20.72 6.81
N ASN A 19 -18.41 20.76 8.09
CA ASN A 19 -17.88 19.83 9.10
C ASN A 19 -18.33 18.39 8.82
N GLY A 20 -19.55 18.19 8.34
CA GLY A 20 -20.06 16.89 7.89
C GLY A 20 -19.20 16.31 6.77
N TYR A 21 -18.94 17.09 5.72
CA TYR A 21 -18.09 16.66 4.61
C TYR A 21 -16.66 16.35 5.05
N LYS A 22 -16.03 17.22 5.85
CA LYS A 22 -14.68 16.96 6.39
C LYS A 22 -14.60 15.66 7.18
N LYS A 23 -15.62 15.34 7.98
CA LYS A 23 -15.68 14.07 8.73
C LYS A 23 -15.79 12.86 7.81
N ILE A 24 -16.57 12.95 6.73
CA ILE A 24 -16.69 11.88 5.74
C ILE A 24 -15.34 11.67 5.04
N GLU A 25 -14.73 12.74 4.55
CA GLU A 25 -13.42 12.69 3.88
C GLU A 25 -12.36 12.03 4.77
N ASN A 26 -12.23 12.49 6.02
CA ASN A 26 -11.26 11.92 6.96
C ASN A 26 -11.48 10.44 7.22
N ARG A 27 -12.74 9.99 7.32
CA ARG A 27 -13.06 8.57 7.51
C ARG A 27 -12.75 7.75 6.28
N VAL A 28 -13.07 8.26 5.09
CA VAL A 28 -12.78 7.56 3.83
C VAL A 28 -11.28 7.39 3.64
N VAL A 29 -10.52 8.48 3.78
CA VAL A 29 -9.05 8.45 3.67
C VAL A 29 -8.44 7.53 4.74
N GLY A 30 -8.93 7.62 5.99
CA GLY A 30 -8.49 6.75 7.07
C GLY A 30 -8.78 5.26 6.79
N GLY A 31 -9.97 4.97 6.24
CA GLY A 31 -10.36 3.61 5.84
C GLY A 31 -9.44 3.03 4.78
N TYR A 32 -9.12 3.81 3.73
CA TYR A 32 -8.20 3.36 2.68
C TYR A 32 -6.81 3.05 3.22
N LYS A 33 -6.23 3.94 4.03
CA LYS A 33 -4.92 3.72 4.66
C LYS A 33 -4.90 2.47 5.53
N SER A 34 -5.95 2.27 6.32
CA SER A 34 -6.06 1.11 7.22
C SER A 34 -6.13 -0.21 6.45
N ILE A 35 -6.84 -0.24 5.31
CA ILE A 35 -6.89 -1.40 4.41
C ILE A 35 -5.51 -1.64 3.77
N GLU A 36 -4.87 -0.59 3.24
CA GLU A 36 -3.54 -0.69 2.65
C GLU A 36 -2.53 -1.27 3.64
N GLU A 37 -2.43 -0.69 4.84
CA GLU A 37 -1.52 -1.15 5.90
C GLU A 37 -1.78 -2.61 6.28
N SER A 38 -3.06 -2.98 6.45
CA SER A 38 -3.44 -4.34 6.84
C SER A 38 -3.16 -5.37 5.76
N VAL A 39 -3.53 -5.07 4.51
CA VAL A 39 -3.39 -6.00 3.37
C VAL A 39 -1.92 -6.13 2.97
N VAL A 40 -1.23 -5.01 2.75
CA VAL A 40 0.19 -5.01 2.35
C VAL A 40 1.05 -5.60 3.46
N GLY A 41 0.80 -5.22 4.72
CA GLY A 41 1.51 -5.77 5.87
C GLY A 41 1.23 -7.27 6.07
N GLY A 42 -0.02 -7.70 5.91
CA GLY A 42 -0.40 -9.10 5.97
C GLY A 42 0.27 -9.95 4.90
N PHE A 43 0.25 -9.48 3.65
CA PHE A 43 0.90 -10.16 2.53
C PHE A 43 2.42 -10.22 2.72
N THR A 44 3.05 -9.11 3.14
CA THR A 44 4.49 -9.08 3.42
C THR A 44 4.87 -10.14 4.44
N LYS A 45 4.14 -10.26 5.55
CA LYS A 45 4.37 -11.28 6.57
C LYS A 45 4.18 -12.71 6.05
N MET A 46 3.18 -12.93 5.19
CA MET A 46 2.96 -14.23 4.57
C MET A 46 4.13 -14.61 3.65
N THR A 47 4.57 -13.67 2.81
CA THR A 47 5.74 -13.85 1.94
C THR A 47 7.01 -14.08 2.75
N ASP A 48 7.22 -13.34 3.84
CA ASP A 48 8.38 -13.52 4.73
C ASP A 48 8.44 -14.95 5.27
N LYS A 49 7.33 -15.46 5.80
CA LYS A 49 7.25 -16.84 6.31
C LYS A 49 7.49 -17.87 5.22
N PHE A 50 6.96 -17.64 4.01
CA PHE A 50 7.17 -18.56 2.89
C PHE A 50 8.65 -18.62 2.49
N VAL A 51 9.30 -17.46 2.36
CA VAL A 51 10.74 -17.38 2.04
C VAL A 51 11.55 -18.06 3.14
N ASP A 52 11.26 -17.73 4.41
CA ASP A 52 11.95 -18.30 5.57
C ASP A 52 11.88 -19.82 5.60
N GLN A 53 10.68 -20.38 5.38
CA GLN A 53 10.45 -21.81 5.49
C GLN A 53 10.96 -22.62 4.28
N PHE A 54 10.93 -22.04 3.08
CA PHE A 54 11.14 -22.82 1.84
C PHE A 54 12.31 -22.37 0.98
N LEU A 55 12.78 -21.13 1.10
CA LEU A 55 13.70 -20.54 0.11
C LEU A 55 15.00 -19.99 0.70
N THR A 56 15.11 -19.89 2.04
CA THR A 56 16.36 -19.59 2.72
C THR A 56 17.33 -20.77 2.62
N LYS A 57 18.62 -20.44 2.61
CA LYS A 57 19.72 -21.40 2.77
C LYS A 57 20.20 -21.40 4.23
N GLU A 58 21.00 -22.39 4.62
CA GLU A 58 21.50 -22.48 6.00
C GLU A 58 22.20 -21.18 6.44
N GLY A 59 21.71 -20.59 7.53
CA GLY A 59 22.22 -19.34 8.08
C GLY A 59 21.88 -18.07 7.28
N GLU A 60 21.09 -18.17 6.21
CA GLU A 60 20.66 -17.02 5.41
C GLU A 60 19.45 -16.33 6.04
N SER A 61 19.47 -14.99 6.11
CA SER A 61 18.31 -14.22 6.55
C SER A 61 17.24 -14.15 5.45
N VAL A 62 15.97 -13.94 5.84
CA VAL A 62 14.87 -13.73 4.87
C VAL A 62 15.15 -12.56 3.92
N ALA A 63 15.76 -11.48 4.43
CA ALA A 63 16.09 -10.31 3.62
C ALA A 63 17.15 -10.64 2.56
N ASP A 64 18.20 -11.38 2.95
CA ASP A 64 19.26 -11.81 2.03
C ASP A 64 18.72 -12.82 1.00
N ALA A 65 17.88 -13.76 1.44
CA ALA A 65 17.22 -14.71 0.56
C ALA A 65 16.37 -14.00 -0.50
N LYS A 66 15.56 -13.00 -0.11
CA LYS A 66 14.79 -12.19 -1.07
C LYS A 66 15.68 -11.46 -2.07
N LYS A 67 16.75 -10.82 -1.59
CA LYS A 67 17.71 -10.12 -2.46
C LYS A 67 18.32 -11.06 -3.49
N ARG A 68 18.83 -12.21 -3.04
CA ARG A 68 19.37 -13.26 -3.91
C ARG A 68 18.33 -13.76 -4.92
N LEU A 69 17.11 -14.05 -4.49
CA LEU A 69 16.05 -14.53 -5.38
C LEU A 69 15.71 -13.50 -6.47
N THR A 70 15.72 -12.20 -6.14
CA THR A 70 15.54 -11.12 -7.13
C THR A 70 16.67 -11.09 -8.15
N GLU A 71 17.93 -11.20 -7.70
CA GLU A 71 19.10 -11.23 -8.59
C GLU A 71 19.09 -12.48 -9.49
N GLU A 72 18.79 -13.65 -8.92
CA GLU A 72 18.66 -14.90 -9.67
C GLU A 72 17.55 -14.81 -10.74
N GLN A 73 16.42 -14.18 -10.40
CA GLN A 73 15.31 -13.99 -11.33
C GLN A 73 15.69 -13.06 -12.49
N ALA A 74 16.32 -11.92 -12.21
CA ALA A 74 16.80 -11.01 -13.24
C ALA A 74 17.82 -11.67 -14.18
N ALA A 75 18.73 -12.48 -13.61
CA ALA A 75 19.69 -13.25 -14.39
C ALA A 75 19.01 -14.27 -15.32
N ARG A 76 18.01 -15.02 -14.81
CA ARG A 76 17.21 -15.98 -15.59
C ARG A 76 16.48 -15.29 -16.75
N GLU A 77 15.88 -14.13 -16.52
CA GLU A 77 15.17 -13.37 -17.55
C GLU A 77 16.11 -12.87 -18.64
N ASN A 78 17.29 -12.36 -18.26
CA ASN A 78 18.29 -11.90 -19.23
C ASN A 78 18.85 -13.07 -20.06
N ALA A 79 19.12 -14.21 -19.43
CA ALA A 79 19.53 -15.42 -20.15
C ALA A 79 18.43 -15.91 -21.12
N GLY A 80 17.17 -15.89 -20.71
CA GLY A 80 16.03 -16.23 -21.57
C GLY A 80 15.88 -15.31 -22.78
N LYS A 81 16.08 -14.00 -22.60
CA LYS A 81 16.08 -13.02 -23.70
C LYS A 81 17.23 -13.25 -24.69
N HIS A 82 18.41 -13.58 -24.19
CA HIS A 82 19.57 -13.85 -25.04
C HIS A 82 19.41 -15.13 -25.87
N LEU A 83 18.70 -16.13 -25.35
CA LEU A 83 18.34 -17.36 -26.09
C LEU A 83 17.31 -17.09 -27.20
N HIS A 84 16.40 -16.14 -27.00
CA HIS A 84 15.40 -15.75 -28.01
C HIS A 84 15.96 -14.89 -29.15
N HIS A 85 17.11 -14.24 -28.99
CA HIS A 85 17.75 -13.42 -30.04
C HIS A 85 18.93 -14.09 -30.76
N ALA A 86 19.40 -15.24 -30.26
CA ALA A 86 20.46 -16.02 -30.92
C ALA A 86 19.92 -17.03 -31.97
N GLY A 87 18.59 -17.06 -32.17
CA GLY A 87 17.90 -17.95 -33.11
C GLY A 87 17.26 -17.25 -34.32
N GLU A 88 17.50 -15.95 -34.50
CA GLU A 88 17.17 -15.16 -35.71
C GLU A 88 18.47 -14.83 -36.46
#